data_AF-I1BNN4-F1
#
_entry.id   AF-I1BNN4-F1
#
_cell.length_a   1.000
_cell.length_b   1.000
_cell.length_c   1.000
_cell.angle_alpha   90.00
_cell.angle_beta   90.00
_cell.angle_gamma   90.00
#
_symmetry.space_group_name_H-M   'P 1'
#
loop_
_entity.id
_entity.type
_entity.pdbx_description
1 polymer ?
#
loop_
_entity_poly.entity_id
_entity_poly.type
_entity_poly.pdbx_seq_one_letter_code
_entity_poly.pdbx_strand_id
1 'polypeptide(L)'
;MFELFGVDLVHGWIVDPQDTETYEVIVKSCKNYNQTVECIVQANESRSDNPPTQIEEEKLHQAFVADEFLKDTATQLTYYGLELLLAAIPEDDLHPEFGLLMLVTDSGFIKEKSVTWESLGDVDQGSSEFFNDSFRQYQQHPPLNEHEDIDLDHAIAISLQQQQLQEQQHHQQQQQQQQHQLNQQQQKHQEL
;
A
#
# COMPACT_ATOMS: atom_id res chain seq x y z
N MET A 1 22.90 15.51 -10.10
CA MET A 1 21.85 16.55 -10.24
C MET A 1 21.59 17.20 -8.88
N PHE A 2 21.22 16.46 -7.84
CA PHE A 2 21.03 17.01 -6.48
C PHE A 2 22.26 17.75 -5.93
N GLU A 3 23.46 17.17 -6.08
CA GLU A 3 24.74 17.82 -5.72
C GLU A 3 24.95 19.18 -6.40
N LEU A 4 24.45 19.37 -7.63
CA LEU A 4 24.59 20.64 -8.36
C LEU A 4 23.79 21.77 -7.69
N PHE A 5 22.71 21.41 -6.99
CA PHE A 5 21.83 22.34 -6.28
C PHE A 5 22.13 22.39 -4.77
N GLY A 6 23.15 21.67 -4.29
CA GLY A 6 23.47 21.59 -2.87
C GLY A 6 22.35 20.95 -2.04
N VAL A 7 21.63 20.00 -2.62
CA VAL A 7 20.56 19.24 -1.96
C VAL A 7 21.08 17.85 -1.67
N ASP A 8 20.98 17.41 -0.41
CA ASP A 8 21.31 16.05 -0.01
C ASP A 8 20.18 15.08 -0.37
N LEU A 9 20.55 13.92 -0.91
CA LEU A 9 19.60 12.83 -1.22
C LEU A 9 19.87 11.68 -0.26
N VAL A 10 18.87 11.34 0.54
CA VAL A 10 18.96 10.30 1.58
C VAL A 10 17.81 9.30 1.44
N HIS A 11 17.99 8.10 1.98
CA HIS A 11 16.93 7.10 2.13
C HIS A 11 17.13 6.31 3.43
N GLY A 12 16.04 5.81 4.01
CA GLY A 12 16.06 5.00 5.24
C GLY A 12 15.88 3.50 5.00
N TRP A 13 16.05 3.04 3.76
CA TRP A 13 15.96 1.60 3.45
C TRP A 13 17.27 0.87 3.77
N ILE A 14 17.51 0.63 5.06
CA ILE A 14 18.79 0.13 5.56
C ILE A 14 18.57 -1.12 6.41
N VAL A 15 19.33 -2.18 6.14
CA VAL A 15 19.29 -3.41 6.96
C VAL A 15 19.95 -3.14 8.31
N ASP A 16 19.31 -3.57 9.39
CA ASP A 16 19.89 -3.50 10.73
C ASP A 16 21.10 -4.46 10.84
N PRO A 17 22.31 -3.98 11.17
CA PRO A 17 23.48 -4.84 11.38
C PRO A 17 23.33 -5.88 12.50
N GLN A 18 22.36 -5.72 13.41
CA GLN A 18 22.04 -6.74 14.43
C GLN A 18 21.38 -7.97 13.81
N ASP A 19 20.65 -7.82 12.70
CA ASP A 19 20.18 -8.94 11.88
C ASP A 19 21.33 -9.40 10.97
N THR A 20 22.22 -10.21 11.55
CA THR A 20 23.43 -10.64 10.87
C THR A 20 23.18 -11.46 9.61
N GLU A 21 22.07 -12.21 9.55
CA GLU A 21 21.72 -13.06 8.42
C GLU A 21 21.27 -12.20 7.24
N THR A 22 20.27 -11.35 7.45
CA THR A 22 19.80 -10.42 6.42
C THR A 22 20.90 -9.45 6.00
N TYR A 23 21.74 -8.99 6.94
CA TYR A 23 22.87 -8.12 6.61
C TYR A 23 23.89 -8.81 5.69
N GLU A 24 24.25 -10.07 5.96
CA GLU A 24 25.18 -10.84 5.12
C GLU A 24 24.62 -11.03 3.70
N VAL A 25 23.33 -11.38 3.60
CA VAL A 25 22.67 -11.62 2.32
C VAL A 25 22.46 -10.32 1.53
N ILE A 26 21.83 -9.32 2.13
CA ILE A 26 21.45 -8.08 1.44
C ILE A 26 22.64 -7.17 1.21
N VAL A 27 23.49 -6.94 2.23
CA VAL A 27 24.53 -5.90 2.15
C VAL A 27 25.81 -6.45 1.52
N LYS A 28 26.25 -7.65 1.91
CA LYS A 28 27.52 -8.21 1.41
C LYS A 28 27.35 -9.02 0.13
N SER A 29 26.31 -9.84 0.03
CA SER A 29 26.09 -10.67 -1.16
C SER A 29 25.39 -9.90 -2.27
N CYS A 30 24.19 -9.36 -2.01
CA CYS A 30 23.36 -8.67 -3.01
C CYS A 30 23.79 -7.22 -3.26
N LYS A 31 24.23 -6.48 -2.23
CA LYS A 31 24.75 -5.10 -2.26
C LYS A 31 23.75 -3.98 -2.60
N ASN A 32 22.86 -4.15 -3.57
CA ASN A 32 21.86 -3.15 -3.94
C ASN A 32 20.52 -3.77 -4.37
N TYR A 33 19.46 -2.95 -4.40
CA TYR A 33 18.11 -3.38 -4.72
C TYR A 33 18.02 -4.23 -6.00
N ASN A 34 18.60 -3.77 -7.12
CA ASN A 34 18.51 -4.49 -8.38
C ASN A 34 19.15 -5.88 -8.28
N GLN A 35 20.31 -5.97 -7.65
CA GLN A 35 21.01 -7.24 -7.43
C GLN A 35 20.26 -8.15 -6.45
N THR A 36 19.57 -7.60 -5.44
CA THR A 36 18.67 -8.35 -4.56
C THR A 36 17.51 -8.96 -5.35
N VAL A 37 16.86 -8.19 -6.22
CA VAL A 37 15.78 -8.69 -7.07
C VAL A 37 16.29 -9.76 -8.06
N GLU A 38 17.44 -9.53 -8.67
CA GLU A 38 18.08 -10.52 -9.55
C GLU A 38 18.39 -11.83 -8.82
N CYS A 39 18.86 -11.77 -7.56
CA CYS A 39 19.10 -12.94 -6.72
C CYS A 39 17.82 -13.78 -6.55
N ILE A 40 16.70 -13.13 -6.24
CA ILE A 40 15.40 -13.79 -6.06
C ILE A 40 14.92 -14.44 -7.36
N VAL A 41 15.03 -13.72 -8.49
CA VAL A 41 14.61 -14.23 -9.80
C VAL A 41 15.46 -15.44 -10.21
N GLN A 42 16.78 -15.35 -10.08
CA GLN A 42 17.69 -16.44 -10.43
C GLN A 42 17.42 -17.71 -9.61
N ALA A 43 17.17 -17.57 -8.31
CA ALA A 43 16.83 -18.70 -7.46
C ALA A 43 15.51 -19.37 -7.90
N ASN A 44 14.48 -18.57 -8.23
CA ASN A 44 13.20 -19.08 -8.70
C ASN A 44 13.30 -19.79 -10.05
N GLU A 45 14.11 -19.29 -10.99
CA GLU A 45 14.33 -19.93 -12.29
C GLU A 45 15.18 -21.20 -12.19
N SER A 46 16.11 -21.26 -11.23
CA SER A 46 17.00 -22.41 -11.04
C SER A 46 16.32 -23.64 -10.42
N ARG A 47 15.03 -23.57 -10.11
CA ARG A 47 14.28 -24.63 -9.44
C ARG A 47 14.08 -25.83 -10.38
N SER A 48 14.81 -26.91 -10.11
CA SER A 48 14.75 -28.17 -10.86
C SER A 48 13.93 -29.24 -10.13
N ASP A 49 13.45 -30.26 -10.85
CA ASP A 49 12.82 -31.47 -10.28
C ASP A 49 13.83 -32.39 -9.57
N ASN A 50 15.13 -32.21 -9.82
CA ASN A 50 16.19 -32.97 -9.16
C ASN A 50 16.50 -32.42 -7.76
N PRO A 51 17.01 -33.24 -6.83
CA PRO A 51 17.43 -32.76 -5.52
C PRO A 51 18.51 -31.69 -5.68
N PRO A 52 18.37 -30.53 -5.02
CA PRO A 52 19.27 -29.41 -5.18
C PRO A 52 20.67 -29.75 -4.65
N THR A 53 21.68 -29.19 -5.29
CA THR A 53 23.05 -29.22 -4.79
C THR A 53 23.22 -28.27 -3.60
N GLN A 54 24.25 -28.46 -2.77
CA GLN A 54 24.52 -27.56 -1.63
C GLN A 54 24.64 -26.08 -2.04
N ILE A 55 25.16 -25.82 -3.24
CA ILE A 55 25.30 -24.45 -3.79
C ILE A 55 23.92 -23.87 -4.16
N GLU A 56 23.03 -24.70 -4.71
CA GLU A 56 21.66 -24.27 -5.03
C GLU A 56 20.83 -24.07 -3.75
N GLU A 57 21.01 -24.90 -2.74
CA GLU A 57 20.38 -24.72 -1.42
C GLU A 57 20.80 -23.40 -0.77
N GLU A 58 22.09 -23.05 -0.80
CA GLU A 58 22.58 -21.77 -0.28
C GLU A 58 21.98 -20.58 -1.05
N LYS A 59 21.93 -20.65 -2.39
CA LYS A 59 21.31 -19.60 -3.21
C LYS A 59 19.81 -19.47 -2.95
N LEU A 60 19.12 -20.59 -2.78
CA LEU A 60 17.69 -20.60 -2.47
C LEU A 60 17.43 -19.98 -1.09
N HIS A 61 18.30 -20.25 -0.12
CA HIS A 61 18.23 -19.65 1.20
C HIS A 61 18.50 -18.13 1.14
N GLN A 62 19.54 -17.68 0.43
CA GLN A 62 19.80 -16.26 0.22
C GLN A 62 18.61 -15.55 -0.44
N ALA A 63 18.04 -16.14 -1.48
CA ALA A 63 16.86 -15.61 -2.14
C ALA A 63 15.63 -15.55 -1.23
N PHE A 64 15.47 -16.53 -0.34
CA PHE A 64 14.38 -16.53 0.64
C PHE A 64 14.52 -15.36 1.63
N VAL A 65 15.70 -15.20 2.24
CA VAL A 65 15.99 -14.07 3.16
C VAL A 65 15.80 -12.73 2.45
N ALA A 66 16.27 -12.63 1.20
CA ALA A 66 16.10 -11.43 0.39
C ALA A 66 14.62 -11.11 0.11
N ASP A 67 13.82 -12.11 -0.25
CA ASP A 67 12.39 -11.96 -0.54
C ASP A 67 11.60 -11.58 0.73
N GLU A 68 11.93 -12.17 1.88
CA GLU A 68 11.35 -11.82 3.17
C GLU A 68 11.66 -10.36 3.55
N PHE A 69 12.92 -9.95 3.46
CA PHE A 69 13.32 -8.56 3.72
C PHE A 69 12.55 -7.56 2.84
N LEU A 70 12.45 -7.81 1.52
CA LEU A 70 11.72 -6.90 0.63
C LEU A 70 10.22 -6.82 0.94
N LYS A 71 9.61 -7.91 1.42
CA LYS A 71 8.20 -7.94 1.83
C LYS A 71 7.98 -7.18 3.14
N ASP A 72 8.82 -7.43 4.13
CA ASP A 72 8.69 -6.82 5.45
C ASP A 72 9.01 -5.33 5.43
N THR A 73 9.82 -4.88 4.46
CA THR A 73 10.23 -3.49 4.30
C THR A 73 9.67 -2.85 3.03
N ALA A 74 8.46 -3.25 2.63
CA ALA A 74 7.81 -2.80 1.40
C ALA A 74 7.60 -1.27 1.31
N THR A 75 7.57 -0.57 2.46
CA THR A 75 7.52 0.91 2.52
C THR A 75 8.85 1.57 2.21
N GLN A 76 9.92 0.79 1.96
CA GLN A 76 11.28 1.25 1.68
C GLN A 76 11.89 2.07 2.83
N LEU A 77 11.43 1.81 4.05
CA LEU A 77 11.92 2.42 5.26
C LEU A 77 11.99 1.34 6.34
N THR A 78 13.13 1.26 7.03
CA THR A 78 13.29 0.39 8.21
C THR A 78 13.39 1.25 9.46
N TYR A 79 13.05 0.70 10.63
CA TYR A 79 13.23 1.41 11.90
C TYR A 79 14.69 1.81 12.12
N TYR A 80 15.62 0.91 11.83
CA TYR A 80 17.05 1.20 11.89
C TYR A 80 17.44 2.37 10.95
N GLY A 81 16.95 2.37 9.71
CA GLY A 81 17.20 3.46 8.79
C GLY A 81 16.54 4.78 9.19
N LEU A 82 15.37 4.73 9.82
CA LEU A 82 14.69 5.91 10.37
C LEU A 82 15.50 6.54 11.51
N GLU A 83 16.03 5.73 12.43
CA GLU A 83 16.93 6.21 13.49
C GLU A 83 18.21 6.83 12.92
N LEU A 84 18.77 6.25 11.85
CA LEU A 84 19.93 6.82 11.17
C LEU A 84 19.60 8.15 10.48
N LEU A 85 18.42 8.29 9.87
CA LEU A 85 17.98 9.57 9.28
C LEU A 85 17.87 10.65 10.35
N LEU A 86 17.25 10.33 11.50
CA LEU A 86 17.16 11.24 12.65
C LEU A 86 18.54 11.65 13.19
N ALA A 87 19.51 10.73 13.20
CA ALA A 87 20.86 11.02 13.67
C ALA A 87 21.73 11.77 12.64
N ALA A 88 21.46 11.62 11.35
CA ALA A 88 22.23 12.22 10.27
C ALA A 88 21.82 13.67 9.97
N ILE A 89 20.54 14.00 10.17
CA ILE A 89 20.02 15.34 9.93
C ILE A 89 20.34 16.23 11.14
N PRO A 90 20.90 17.44 10.93
CA PRO A 90 21.20 18.37 12.02
C PRO A 90 19.97 18.69 12.86
N GLU A 91 20.13 18.85 14.18
CA GLU A 91 19.04 19.22 15.09
C GLU A 91 18.35 20.54 14.68
N ASP A 92 19.09 21.47 14.07
CA ASP A 92 18.56 22.75 13.55
C ASP A 92 17.55 22.56 12.41
N ASP A 93 17.60 21.43 11.71
CA ASP A 93 16.73 21.07 10.59
C ASP A 93 15.59 20.10 11.02
N LEU A 94 15.54 19.71 12.30
CA LEU A 94 14.51 18.82 12.85
C LEU A 94 13.47 19.62 13.66
N HIS A 95 12.23 19.12 13.67
CA HIS A 95 11.24 19.67 14.58
C HIS A 95 11.50 19.18 16.02
N PRO A 96 11.57 20.07 17.04
CA PRO A 96 11.96 19.68 18.41
C PRO A 96 11.06 18.62 19.07
N GLU A 97 9.77 18.60 18.72
CA GLU A 97 8.78 17.70 19.32
C GLU A 97 8.45 16.49 18.43
N PHE A 98 8.58 16.65 17.10
CA PHE A 98 8.05 15.68 16.12
C PHE A 98 9.14 15.05 15.25
N GLY A 99 10.39 15.52 15.34
CA GLY A 99 11.51 15.00 14.58
C GLY A 99 11.40 15.31 13.10
N LEU A 100 11.36 14.27 12.27
CA LEU A 100 11.36 14.37 10.81
C LEU A 100 9.98 14.76 10.30
N LEU A 101 9.97 15.72 9.38
CA LEU A 101 8.78 16.15 8.66
C LEU A 101 9.01 16.02 7.15
N MET A 102 7.96 15.62 6.43
CA MET A 102 7.92 15.58 4.98
C MET A 102 6.89 16.56 4.45
N LEU A 103 7.15 17.11 3.27
CA LEU A 103 6.20 17.99 2.60
C LEU A 103 5.04 17.16 2.04
N VAL A 104 3.80 17.54 2.36
CA VAL A 104 2.61 16.93 1.78
C VAL A 104 2.43 17.43 0.35
N THR A 105 2.49 16.52 -0.61
CA THR A 105 2.32 16.83 -2.05
C THR A 105 1.13 16.13 -2.69
N ASP A 106 0.34 15.36 -1.94
CA ASP A 106 -0.82 14.67 -2.48
C ASP A 106 -1.93 15.68 -2.87
N SER A 107 -2.38 15.56 -4.12
CA SER A 107 -3.51 16.30 -4.67
C SER A 107 -4.82 16.14 -3.89
N GLY A 108 -4.97 15.09 -3.09
CA GLY A 108 -6.11 14.92 -2.17
C GLY A 108 -6.26 16.09 -1.18
N PHE A 109 -5.15 16.72 -0.79
CA PHE A 109 -5.13 17.86 0.13
C PHE A 109 -5.21 19.23 -0.57
N ILE A 110 -5.50 19.28 -1.88
CA ILE A 110 -5.53 20.55 -2.63
C ILE A 110 -6.49 21.61 -2.04
N LYS A 111 -7.56 21.17 -1.36
CA LYS A 111 -8.52 22.05 -0.69
C LYS A 111 -8.10 22.40 0.74
N GLU A 112 -7.27 21.56 1.37
CA GLU A 112 -6.87 21.66 2.76
C GLU A 112 -5.58 22.47 2.93
N LYS A 113 -5.72 23.80 2.88
CA LYS A 113 -4.58 24.73 3.02
C LYS A 113 -3.84 24.63 4.35
N SER A 114 -4.46 24.00 5.34
CA SER A 114 -3.89 23.82 6.68
C SER A 114 -3.04 22.54 6.79
N VAL A 115 -2.89 21.77 5.71
CA VAL A 115 -2.03 20.58 5.64
C VAL A 115 -0.85 20.89 4.74
N THR A 116 0.34 20.95 5.30
CA THR A 116 1.59 21.29 4.59
C THR A 116 2.70 20.29 4.89
N TRP A 117 2.83 19.90 6.16
CA TRP A 117 3.83 18.94 6.61
C TRP A 117 3.18 17.70 7.20
N GLU A 118 3.88 16.58 7.11
CA GLU A 118 3.51 15.29 7.66
C GLU A 118 4.69 14.75 8.49
N SER A 119 4.44 14.25 9.70
CA SER A 119 5.50 13.64 10.51
C SER A 119 5.91 12.28 9.99
N LEU A 120 7.21 12.03 9.96
CA LEU A 120 7.78 10.72 9.69
C LEU A 120 8.28 10.09 11.01
N GLY A 121 7.34 9.53 11.78
CA GLY A 121 7.60 8.94 13.09
C GLY A 121 7.71 7.41 13.12
N ASP A 122 7.18 6.73 12.11
CA ASP A 122 7.18 5.27 11.97
C ASP A 122 7.39 4.85 10.51
N VAL A 123 7.44 3.53 10.28
CA VAL A 123 7.72 2.95 8.96
C VAL A 123 6.48 2.75 8.09
N ASP A 124 5.29 2.77 8.69
CA ASP A 124 4.01 2.43 8.06
C ASP A 124 3.01 3.59 8.02
N GLN A 125 3.43 4.78 8.46
CA GLN A 125 2.62 6.00 8.55
C GLN A 125 1.40 5.87 9.48
N GLY A 126 1.39 4.88 10.39
CA GLY A 126 0.25 4.59 11.27
C GLY A 126 0.01 5.65 12.35
N SER A 127 1.07 6.35 12.77
CA SER A 127 1.06 7.42 13.76
C SER A 127 1.33 8.80 13.16
N SER A 128 1.21 8.90 11.83
CA SER A 128 1.47 10.14 11.10
C SER A 128 0.53 11.28 11.52
N GLU A 129 1.11 12.44 11.82
CA GLU A 129 0.41 13.68 12.15
C GLU A 129 0.67 14.75 11.08
N PHE A 130 -0.36 15.56 10.80
CA PHE A 130 -0.27 16.66 9.84
C PHE A 130 -0.07 18.01 10.53
N PHE A 131 0.66 18.91 9.88
CA PHE A 131 0.93 20.27 10.35
C PHE A 131 0.76 21.29 9.23
N ASN A 132 0.44 22.52 9.61
CA ASN A 132 0.42 23.64 8.66
C ASN A 132 1.81 24.26 8.45
N ASP A 133 1.88 25.30 7.61
CA ASP A 133 3.07 26.10 7.31
C ASP A 133 3.81 26.67 8.53
N SER A 134 3.11 26.82 9.66
CA SER A 134 3.63 27.31 10.93
C SER A 134 4.00 26.19 11.91
N PHE A 135 4.08 24.93 11.46
CA PHE A 135 4.32 23.74 12.29
C PHE A 135 3.31 23.55 13.43
N ARG A 136 2.08 24.06 13.25
CA ARG A 136 1.00 23.80 14.20
C ARG A 136 0.23 22.58 13.74
N GLN A 137 -0.01 21.67 14.69
CA GLN A 137 -0.76 20.45 14.45
C GLN A 137 -2.10 20.78 13.82
N TYR A 138 -2.41 20.08 12.72
CA TYR A 138 -3.68 20.16 12.05
C TYR A 138 -4.74 19.56 12.98
N GLN A 139 -5.54 20.43 13.59
CA GLN A 139 -6.76 20.00 14.25
C GLN A 139 -7.84 19.89 13.19
N GLN A 140 -8.38 18.68 12.99
CA GLN A 140 -9.61 18.52 12.23
C GLN A 140 -10.67 19.41 12.89
N HIS A 141 -11.02 20.51 12.23
CA HIS A 141 -12.22 21.24 12.62
C HIS A 141 -13.39 20.26 12.44
N PRO A 142 -14.29 20.12 13.43
CA PRO A 142 -15.52 19.38 13.21
C PRO A 142 -16.19 19.97 11.96
N PRO A 143 -16.67 19.15 11.03
CA PRO A 143 -17.13 19.61 9.73
C PRO A 143 -18.19 20.70 9.91
N LEU A 144 -17.81 21.96 9.64
CA LEU A 144 -18.76 23.04 9.52
C LEU A 144 -19.41 22.87 8.14
N ASN A 145 -20.61 22.27 8.17
CA ASN A 145 -21.53 21.97 7.06
C ASN A 145 -21.33 20.61 6.37
N GLU A 146 -21.75 19.53 7.05
CA GLU A 146 -22.01 18.19 6.50
C GLU A 146 -23.23 18.16 5.52
N HIS A 147 -23.34 19.08 4.57
CA HIS A 147 -24.49 19.10 3.65
C HIS A 147 -24.14 18.84 2.19
N GLU A 148 -22.86 18.73 1.81
CA GLU A 148 -22.49 18.45 0.42
C GLU A 148 -22.03 17.00 0.18
N ASP A 149 -21.31 16.35 1.10
CA ASP A 149 -20.82 14.97 0.88
C ASP A 149 -21.83 13.86 1.23
N ILE A 150 -22.80 14.13 2.11
CA ILE A 150 -23.86 13.17 2.44
C ILE A 150 -24.71 12.84 1.19
N ASP A 151 -24.91 13.81 0.29
CA ASP A 151 -25.78 13.65 -0.87
C ASP A 151 -25.23 12.66 -1.90
N LEU A 152 -23.90 12.55 -2.05
CA LEU A 152 -23.30 11.65 -3.04
C LEU A 152 -23.37 10.19 -2.60
N ASP A 153 -22.94 9.90 -1.37
CA ASP A 153 -23.01 8.54 -0.81
C ASP A 153 -24.46 8.07 -0.67
N HIS A 154 -25.36 8.97 -0.29
CA HIS A 154 -26.79 8.70 -0.26
C HIS A 154 -27.35 8.39 -1.65
N ALA A 155 -26.94 9.14 -2.68
CA ALA A 155 -27.34 8.90 -4.06
C ALA A 155 -26.85 7.54 -4.59
N ILE A 156 -25.61 7.15 -4.28
CA ILE A 156 -25.04 5.85 -4.66
C ILE A 156 -25.79 4.71 -3.96
N ALA A 157 -26.06 4.85 -2.66
CA ALA A 157 -26.81 3.86 -1.89
C ALA A 157 -28.24 3.66 -2.46
N ILE A 158 -28.92 4.77 -2.80
CA ILE A 158 -30.24 4.71 -3.43
C ILE A 158 -30.15 4.04 -4.81
N SER A 159 -29.17 4.38 -5.65
CA SER A 159 -29.06 3.80 -6.99
C SER A 159 -28.83 2.30 -6.95
N LEU A 160 -27.96 1.83 -6.03
CA LEU A 160 -27.69 0.41 -5.81
C LEU A 160 -28.96 -0.34 -5.38
N GLN A 161 -29.73 0.23 -4.45
CA GLN A 161 -30.99 -0.37 -4.01
C GLN A 161 -32.02 -0.44 -5.15
N GLN A 162 -32.10 0.59 -5.98
CA GLN A 162 -33.02 0.63 -7.10
C GLN A 162 -32.66 -0.40 -8.18
N GLN A 163 -31.38 -0.58 -8.46
CA GLN A 163 -30.90 -1.57 -9.41
C GLN A 163 -31.19 -3.00 -8.94
N GLN A 164 -30.95 -3.31 -7.65
CA GLN A 164 -31.28 -4.63 -7.09
C GLN A 164 -32.77 -4.95 -7.19
N LEU A 165 -33.65 -3.98 -6.94
CA LEU A 165 -35.10 -4.18 -7.07
C LEU A 165 -35.50 -4.44 -8.53
N GLN A 166 -34.92 -3.73 -9.49
CA GLN A 166 -35.19 -3.96 -10.91
C GLN A 166 -34.73 -5.35 -11.35
N GLU A 167 -33.54 -5.78 -10.93
CA GLU A 167 -33.02 -7.12 -11.23
C GLU A 167 -33.93 -8.21 -10.63
N GLN A 168 -34.37 -8.06 -9.38
CA GLN A 168 -35.31 -9.01 -8.75
C GLN A 168 -36.65 -9.06 -9.49
N GLN A 169 -37.20 -7.91 -9.89
CA GLN A 169 -38.44 -7.86 -10.66
C GLN A 169 -38.29 -8.54 -12.02
N HIS A 170 -37.19 -8.26 -12.73
CA HIS A 170 -36.90 -8.87 -14.02
C HIS A 170 -36.75 -10.39 -13.89
N HIS A 171 -36.07 -10.85 -12.84
CA HIS A 171 -35.90 -12.28 -12.57
C HIS A 171 -37.22 -12.98 -12.26
N GLN A 172 -38.09 -12.36 -11.45
CA GLN A 172 -39.44 -12.89 -11.20
C GLN A 172 -40.29 -12.95 -12.46
N GLN A 173 -40.22 -11.92 -13.32
CA GLN A 173 -41.02 -11.88 -14.55
C GLN A 173 -40.59 -12.97 -15.54
N GLN A 174 -39.28 -13.22 -15.66
CA GLN A 174 -38.76 -14.31 -16.48
C GLN A 174 -39.22 -15.68 -15.98
N GLN A 175 -39.14 -15.93 -14.67
CA GLN A 175 -39.60 -17.21 -14.09
C GLN A 175 -41.10 -17.43 -14.33
N GLN A 176 -41.94 -16.41 -14.16
CA GLN A 176 -43.38 -16.51 -14.43
C GLN A 176 -43.66 -16.80 -15.91
N GLN A 177 -42.97 -16.13 -16.84
CA GLN A 177 -43.13 -16.39 -18.27
C GLN A 177 -42.71 -17.81 -18.65
N GLN A 178 -41.60 -18.30 -18.11
CA GLN A 178 -41.11 -19.65 -18.36
C GLN A 178 -42.11 -20.72 -17.85
N GLN A 179 -42.63 -20.52 -16.63
CA GLN A 179 -43.62 -21.42 -16.04
C GLN A 179 -44.95 -21.39 -16.80
N HIS A 180 -45.37 -20.23 -17.30
CA HIS A 180 -46.56 -20.10 -18.14
C HIS A 180 -46.39 -20.83 -19.47
N GLN A 181 -45.23 -20.70 -20.12
CA GLN A 181 -44.92 -21.43 -21.37
C GLN A 181 -44.89 -22.94 -21.17
N LEU A 182 -44.27 -23.43 -20.08
CA LEU A 182 -44.25 -24.85 -19.70
C LEU A 182 -45.67 -25.40 -19.49
N ASN A 183 -46.52 -24.68 -18.76
CA ASN A 183 -47.91 -25.10 -18.54
C ASN A 183 -48.71 -25.16 -19.85
N GLN A 184 -48.55 -24.18 -20.75
CA GLN A 184 -49.21 -24.21 -22.06
C GLN A 184 -48.74 -25.39 -22.93
N GLN A 185 -47.46 -25.75 -22.88
CA GLN A 185 -46.93 -26.92 -23.61
C GLN A 185 -47.48 -28.24 -23.06
N GLN A 186 -47.58 -28.37 -21.73
CA GLN A 186 -48.16 -29.56 -21.09
C GLN A 186 -49.65 -29.74 -21.41
N GLN A 187 -50.43 -28.65 -21.42
CA GLN A 187 -51.85 -28.71 -21.81
C GLN A 187 -52.02 -29.17 -23.26
N LYS A 188 -51.21 -28.66 -24.19
CA LYS A 188 -51.24 -29.11 -25.60
C LYS A 188 -50.84 -30.57 -25.79
N HIS A 189 -50.03 -31.15 -24.90
CA HIS A 189 -49.65 -32.57 -24.95
C HIS A 189 -50.70 -33.52 -24.34
N GLN A 190 -51.63 -33.01 -23.50
CA GLN A 190 -52.71 -33.81 -22.92
C GLN A 190 -53.99 -33.85 -23.79
N GLU A 191 -54.10 -32.98 -24.79
CA GLU A 191 -55.25 -32.91 -25.71
C GLU A 191 -55.04 -33.66 -27.05
N LEU A 192 -54.00 -34.49 -27.14
CA LEU A 192 -53.68 -35.40 -28.27
C LEU A 192 -53.67 -36.86 -27.79
#